data_AF-A0A929H3I1-F1
#
_entry.id   AF-A0A929H3I1-F1
#
_cell.length_a   1.000
_cell.length_b   1.000
_cell.length_c   1.000
_cell.angle_alpha   90.00
_cell.angle_beta   90.00
_cell.angle_gamma   90.00
#
_symmetry.space_group_name_H-M   'P 1'
#
loop_
_entity.id
_entity.type
_entity.pdbx_description
1 polymer ?
#
loop_
_entity_poly.entity_id
_entity_poly.type
_entity_poly.pdbx_seq_one_letter_code
_entity_poly.pdbx_strand_id
1 'polypeptide(L)'
;TNYVLLSYIAEKIEQKEYSEILNKRIIDPCHLKNTYYGGKINTAKNEALSYTITYSWNLSTETDMSIPAGAGGIVSNPTDLNIFYNHLFTGKLVSNNSLQEMKKIIDGYGIGMFQLFAGKAYGHTGGIDGFQTTASYFPKDSTLITYISNGVVMPKREITVGALKIFYNEEYTLPEFKPGLKLKSEDLDQYLGVYCSSTNPLKITISKDSTVLIAQATGQPSFSLEAYELHKFKFDQAMLKLEFMPEENKMILKQGGGEFELIREE
;
A
#
# COMPACT_ATOMS: atom_id res chain seq x y z
N THR A 1 -9.79 16.40 -0.29
CA THR A 1 -10.88 17.38 -0.20
C THR A 1 -12.05 17.10 -1.14
N ASN A 2 -11.84 16.78 -2.42
CA ASN A 2 -12.96 16.64 -3.39
C ASN A 2 -14.06 15.64 -2.97
N TYR A 3 -13.70 14.45 -2.49
CA TYR A 3 -14.69 13.45 -2.07
C TYR A 3 -15.37 13.76 -0.72
N VAL A 4 -14.73 14.56 0.15
CA VAL A 4 -15.38 15.10 1.36
C VAL A 4 -16.50 16.06 0.98
N LEU A 5 -16.26 16.93 -0.01
CA LEU A 5 -17.30 17.82 -0.53
C LEU A 5 -18.43 17.04 -1.20
N LEU A 6 -18.13 15.95 -1.91
CA LEU A 6 -19.14 15.09 -2.51
C LEU A 6 -20.04 14.43 -1.44
N SER A 7 -19.50 14.02 -0.29
CA SER A 7 -20.35 13.54 0.82
C SER A 7 -21.31 14.63 1.30
N TYR A 8 -20.85 15.86 1.52
CA TYR A 8 -21.73 16.95 1.95
C TYR A 8 -22.78 17.34 0.91
N ILE A 9 -22.45 17.25 -0.38
CA ILE A 9 -23.43 17.44 -1.46
C ILE A 9 -24.51 16.35 -1.39
N ALA A 10 -24.12 15.08 -1.20
CA ALA A 10 -25.08 13.99 -1.05
C ALA A 10 -26.00 14.19 0.17
N GLU A 11 -25.42 14.58 1.31
CA GLU A 11 -26.18 14.88 2.53
C GLU A 11 -27.19 16.01 2.31
N LYS A 12 -26.77 17.10 1.65
CA LYS A 12 -27.66 18.23 1.35
C LYS A 12 -28.79 17.87 0.39
N ILE A 13 -28.53 17.01 -0.59
CA ILE A 13 -29.54 16.56 -1.56
C ILE A 13 -30.55 15.63 -0.89
N GLU A 14 -30.09 14.71 -0.04
CA GLU A 14 -30.94 13.68 0.55
C GLU A 14 -31.49 14.01 1.93
N GLN A 15 -31.02 15.10 2.52
CA GLN A 15 -31.37 15.56 3.87
C GLN A 15 -31.15 14.46 4.92
N LYS A 16 -30.00 13.79 4.82
CA LYS A 16 -29.58 12.65 5.64
C LYS A 16 -28.09 12.71 5.89
N GLU A 17 -27.64 12.15 7.01
CA GLU A 17 -26.22 11.90 7.28
C GLU A 17 -25.62 10.95 6.23
N TYR A 18 -24.34 11.13 5.89
CA TYR A 18 -23.67 10.31 4.87
C TYR A 18 -23.71 8.82 5.21
N SER A 19 -23.62 8.46 6.50
CA SER A 19 -23.71 7.07 6.96
C SER A 19 -25.07 6.43 6.65
N GLU A 20 -26.17 7.19 6.73
CA GLU A 20 -27.50 6.71 6.33
C GLU A 20 -27.62 6.55 4.83
N ILE A 21 -27.05 7.48 4.06
CA ILE A 21 -27.06 7.42 2.59
C ILE A 21 -26.29 6.18 2.13
N LEU A 22 -25.10 5.95 2.70
CA LEU A 22 -24.28 4.77 2.43
C LEU A 22 -25.05 3.47 2.73
N ASN A 23 -25.74 3.41 3.87
CA ASN A 23 -26.54 2.25 4.23
C ASN A 23 -27.65 1.99 3.20
N LYS A 24 -28.50 2.99 2.99
CA LYS A 24 -29.70 2.86 2.15
C LYS A 24 -29.38 2.59 0.68
N ARG A 25 -28.32 3.21 0.14
CA ARG A 25 -28.01 3.13 -1.30
C ARG A 25 -27.06 2.01 -1.67
N ILE A 26 -26.20 1.58 -0.76
CA ILE A 26 -25.08 0.68 -1.09
C ILE A 26 -25.10 -0.57 -0.20
N ILE A 27 -25.04 -0.41 1.13
CA ILE A 27 -24.87 -1.55 2.06
C ILE A 27 -26.09 -2.45 2.03
N ASP A 28 -27.30 -1.91 2.21
CA ASP A 28 -28.53 -2.71 2.26
C ASP A 28 -28.83 -3.38 0.91
N PRO A 29 -28.76 -2.68 -0.25
CA PRO A 29 -29.03 -3.30 -1.55
C PRO A 29 -28.00 -4.36 -1.96
N CYS A 30 -26.74 -4.23 -1.51
CA CYS A 30 -25.70 -5.22 -1.79
C CYS A 30 -25.56 -6.28 -0.67
N HIS A 31 -26.33 -6.18 0.41
CA HIS A 31 -26.27 -7.04 1.59
C HIS A 31 -24.86 -7.16 2.20
N LEU A 32 -24.15 -6.02 2.33
CA LEU A 32 -22.78 -5.96 2.83
C LEU A 32 -22.76 -6.07 4.36
N LYS A 33 -22.44 -7.24 4.91
CA LYS A 33 -22.61 -7.55 6.34
C LYS A 33 -21.55 -6.92 7.26
N ASN A 34 -20.38 -6.60 6.70
CA ASN A 34 -19.20 -6.13 7.41
C ASN A 34 -18.75 -4.75 6.91
N THR A 35 -19.64 -4.04 6.20
CA THR A 35 -19.35 -2.72 5.65
C THR A 35 -20.19 -1.67 6.34
N TYR A 36 -19.56 -0.59 6.81
CA TYR A 36 -20.23 0.48 7.54
C TYR A 36 -19.38 1.75 7.51
N TYR A 37 -19.99 2.87 7.89
CA TYR A 37 -19.25 4.10 8.16
C TYR A 37 -18.50 3.97 9.49
N GLY A 38 -17.19 4.17 9.45
CA GLY A 38 -16.28 3.94 10.56
C GLY A 38 -16.47 4.91 11.72
N GLY A 39 -16.12 4.44 12.90
CA GLY A 39 -15.98 5.24 14.12
C GLY A 39 -14.68 4.86 14.82
N LYS A 40 -14.67 4.97 16.15
CA LYS A 40 -13.54 4.50 16.95
C LYS A 40 -13.37 2.98 16.83
N ILE A 41 -12.15 2.51 16.62
CA ILE A 41 -11.83 1.10 16.44
C ILE A 41 -12.26 0.30 17.67
N ASN A 42 -13.02 -0.77 17.43
CA ASN A 42 -13.53 -1.67 18.45
C ASN A 42 -13.10 -3.12 18.18
N THR A 43 -12.01 -3.54 18.80
CA THR A 43 -11.46 -4.90 18.67
C THR A 43 -12.42 -5.99 19.18
N ALA A 44 -13.38 -5.67 20.06
CA ALA A 44 -14.40 -6.63 20.49
C ALA A 44 -15.40 -6.99 19.37
N LYS A 45 -15.43 -6.20 18.28
CA LYS A 45 -16.19 -6.48 17.06
C LYS A 45 -15.34 -7.11 15.94
N ASN A 46 -14.15 -7.62 16.27
CA ASN A 46 -13.16 -8.14 15.32
C ASN A 46 -12.64 -7.07 14.33
N GLU A 47 -12.65 -5.80 14.72
CA GLU A 47 -11.95 -4.76 13.97
C GLU A 47 -10.44 -4.87 14.22
N ALA A 48 -9.66 -4.68 13.16
CA ALA A 48 -8.21 -4.72 13.23
C ALA A 48 -7.65 -3.39 13.75
N LEU A 49 -6.60 -3.45 14.56
CA LEU A 49 -5.70 -2.31 14.75
C LEU A 49 -4.72 -2.25 13.58
N SER A 50 -4.20 -1.06 13.25
CA SER A 50 -3.18 -0.91 12.22
C SER A 50 -1.79 -0.69 12.78
N TYR A 51 -0.79 -1.11 12.02
CA TYR A 51 0.60 -1.12 12.45
C TYR A 51 1.52 -0.61 11.35
N THR A 52 2.57 0.09 11.76
CA THR A 52 3.72 0.42 10.93
C THR A 52 4.93 -0.38 11.41
N ILE A 53 5.86 -0.65 10.50
CA ILE A 53 7.10 -1.34 10.82
C ILE A 53 8.28 -0.47 10.39
N THR A 54 9.17 -0.22 11.34
CA THR A 54 10.48 0.37 11.10
C THR A 54 11.52 -0.61 11.61
N TYR A 55 11.57 -0.83 12.94
CA TYR A 55 12.40 -1.85 13.60
C TYR A 55 11.58 -3.04 14.10
N SER A 56 10.42 -2.72 14.64
CA SER A 56 9.42 -3.63 15.19
C SER A 56 8.04 -3.14 14.77
N TRP A 57 7.02 -3.98 14.98
CA TRP A 57 5.64 -3.57 14.80
C TRP A 57 5.27 -2.52 15.84
N ASN A 58 4.88 -1.35 15.37
CA ASN A 58 4.39 -0.26 16.19
C ASN A 58 2.92 -0.04 15.88
N LEU A 59 2.11 0.07 16.94
CA LEU A 59 0.71 0.44 16.80
C LEU A 59 0.65 1.83 16.15
N SER A 60 -0.10 1.94 15.06
CA SER A 60 -0.31 3.23 14.38
C SER A 60 -1.28 4.10 15.15
N THR A 61 -1.24 5.40 14.86
CA THR A 61 -2.32 6.31 15.28
C THR A 61 -3.64 5.87 14.67
N GLU A 62 -4.73 6.25 15.33
CA GLU A 62 -6.08 6.03 14.85
C GLU A 62 -6.64 7.39 14.40
N THR A 63 -6.74 7.59 13.09
CA THR A 63 -7.32 8.81 12.53
C THR A 63 -8.83 8.84 12.77
N ASP A 64 -9.35 9.95 13.31
CA ASP A 64 -10.80 10.13 13.48
C ASP A 64 -11.49 10.21 12.10
N MET A 65 -12.56 9.43 11.92
CA MET A 65 -13.25 9.29 10.62
C MET A 65 -13.95 10.56 10.14
N SER A 66 -14.11 11.58 11.00
CA SER A 66 -14.55 12.92 10.58
C SER A 66 -13.55 13.62 9.65
N ILE A 67 -12.26 13.25 9.70
CA ILE A 67 -11.21 13.82 8.85
C ILE A 67 -11.32 13.36 7.39
N PRO A 68 -11.33 12.04 7.08
CA PRO A 68 -11.53 11.57 5.71
C PRO A 68 -13.00 11.67 5.27
N ALA A 69 -13.97 11.65 6.18
CA ALA A 69 -15.40 11.66 5.89
C ALA A 69 -15.77 10.70 4.73
N GLY A 70 -16.56 11.14 3.76
CA GLY A 70 -16.91 10.34 2.57
C GLY A 70 -15.75 10.00 1.62
N ALA A 71 -14.54 10.53 1.84
CA ALA A 71 -13.36 10.21 1.03
C ALA A 71 -12.63 8.93 1.49
N GLY A 72 -12.86 8.46 2.72
CA GLY A 72 -12.11 7.32 3.26
C GLY A 72 -12.63 6.75 4.58
N GLY A 73 -13.80 7.19 5.06
CA GLY A 73 -14.37 6.77 6.34
C GLY A 73 -15.14 5.45 6.31
N ILE A 74 -14.99 4.62 5.26
CA ILE A 74 -15.71 3.35 5.15
C ILE A 74 -14.82 2.21 5.64
N VAL A 75 -15.35 1.41 6.57
CA VAL A 75 -14.74 0.16 7.04
C VAL A 75 -15.40 -1.01 6.31
N SER A 76 -14.61 -1.98 5.86
CA SER A 76 -15.09 -3.16 5.13
C SER A 76 -14.09 -4.32 5.22
N ASN A 77 -14.41 -5.44 4.58
CA ASN A 77 -13.52 -6.59 4.41
C ASN A 77 -13.42 -7.00 2.92
N PRO A 78 -12.49 -7.90 2.55
CA PRO A 78 -12.32 -8.28 1.14
C PRO A 78 -13.55 -8.93 0.51
N THR A 79 -14.33 -9.69 1.29
CA THR A 79 -15.55 -10.36 0.81
C THR A 79 -16.61 -9.34 0.41
N ASP A 80 -16.92 -8.39 1.27
CA ASP A 80 -17.92 -7.35 1.03
C ASP A 80 -17.48 -6.42 -0.11
N LEU A 81 -16.20 -6.04 -0.19
CA LEU A 81 -15.70 -5.24 -1.31
C LEU A 81 -15.85 -5.98 -2.65
N ASN A 82 -15.60 -7.29 -2.69
CA ASN A 82 -15.85 -8.08 -3.89
C ASN A 82 -17.35 -8.14 -4.23
N ILE A 83 -18.25 -8.24 -3.23
CA ILE A 83 -19.70 -8.19 -3.46
C ILE A 83 -20.11 -6.82 -4.03
N PHE A 84 -19.63 -5.73 -3.46
CA PHE A 84 -19.88 -4.37 -3.94
C PHE A 84 -19.40 -4.19 -5.38
N TYR A 85 -18.16 -4.55 -5.68
CA TYR A 85 -17.61 -4.47 -7.04
C TYR A 85 -18.41 -5.34 -8.02
N ASN A 86 -18.79 -6.55 -7.63
CA ASN A 86 -19.63 -7.41 -8.45
C ASN A 86 -20.98 -6.75 -8.78
N HIS A 87 -21.66 -6.15 -7.80
CA HIS A 87 -22.92 -5.43 -8.03
C HIS A 87 -22.74 -4.19 -8.92
N LEU A 88 -21.66 -3.44 -8.72
CA LEU A 88 -21.32 -2.30 -9.55
C LEU A 88 -21.09 -2.72 -11.01
N PHE A 89 -20.18 -3.65 -11.26
CA PHE A 89 -19.76 -4.03 -12.62
C PHE A 89 -20.76 -4.92 -13.37
N THR A 90 -21.71 -5.54 -12.68
CA THR A 90 -22.84 -6.26 -13.29
C THR A 90 -24.10 -5.39 -13.46
N GLY A 91 -24.02 -4.08 -13.18
CA GLY A 91 -25.12 -3.13 -13.40
C GLY A 91 -26.29 -3.29 -12.41
N LYS A 92 -26.07 -3.95 -11.27
CA LYS A 92 -27.09 -4.14 -10.22
C LYS A 92 -27.20 -2.94 -9.29
N LEU A 93 -26.17 -2.08 -9.24
CA LEU A 93 -26.11 -0.94 -8.33
C LEU A 93 -26.40 0.41 -8.99
N VAL A 94 -25.95 0.59 -10.23
CA VAL A 94 -26.12 1.81 -11.01
C VAL A 94 -26.56 1.46 -12.42
N SER A 95 -27.17 2.42 -13.12
CA SER A 95 -27.55 2.23 -14.52
C SER A 95 -26.32 1.95 -15.39
N ASN A 96 -26.50 1.22 -16.51
CA ASN A 96 -25.41 0.98 -17.46
C ASN A 96 -24.78 2.28 -17.96
N ASN A 97 -25.58 3.32 -18.22
CA ASN A 97 -25.07 4.63 -18.64
C ASN A 97 -24.17 5.25 -17.57
N SER A 98 -24.61 5.24 -16.30
CA SER A 98 -23.80 5.72 -15.18
C SER A 98 -22.49 4.93 -15.04
N LEU A 99 -22.54 3.60 -15.19
CA LEU A 99 -21.34 2.77 -15.13
C LEU A 99 -20.36 3.07 -16.28
N GLN A 100 -20.84 3.33 -17.50
CA GLN A 100 -19.95 3.72 -18.60
C GLN A 100 -19.29 5.08 -18.34
N GLU A 101 -20.03 6.05 -17.81
CA GLU A 101 -19.46 7.34 -17.41
C GLU A 101 -18.43 7.17 -16.29
N MET A 102 -18.69 6.30 -15.30
CA MET A 102 -17.71 6.01 -14.24
C MET A 102 -16.41 5.42 -14.77
N LYS A 103 -16.49 4.58 -15.82
CA LYS A 103 -15.35 3.91 -16.46
C LYS A 103 -14.61 4.78 -17.47
N LYS A 104 -15.15 5.94 -17.86
CA LYS A 104 -14.50 6.84 -18.80
C LYS A 104 -13.29 7.48 -18.14
N ILE A 105 -12.11 7.08 -18.57
CA ILE A 105 -10.84 7.56 -18.01
C ILE A 105 -10.40 8.83 -18.73
N ILE A 106 -10.19 9.91 -17.96
CA ILE A 106 -9.64 11.18 -18.41
C ILE A 106 -8.44 11.49 -17.50
N ASP A 107 -7.27 11.74 -18.10
CA ASP A 107 -6.01 12.00 -17.39
C ASP A 107 -5.64 10.95 -16.32
N GLY A 108 -6.04 9.69 -16.54
CA GLY A 108 -5.78 8.57 -15.63
C GLY A 108 -6.86 8.31 -14.58
N TYR A 109 -7.93 9.12 -14.53
CA TYR A 109 -9.02 9.01 -13.54
C TYR A 109 -10.38 8.77 -14.20
N GLY A 110 -11.18 7.88 -13.61
CA GLY A 110 -12.63 7.80 -13.82
C GLY A 110 -13.40 8.37 -12.63
N ILE A 111 -14.72 8.17 -12.58
CA ILE A 111 -15.52 8.56 -11.42
C ILE A 111 -15.41 7.47 -10.35
N GLY A 112 -14.57 7.71 -9.34
CA GLY A 112 -14.36 6.80 -8.22
C GLY A 112 -13.47 5.58 -8.53
N MET A 113 -12.80 5.53 -9.68
CA MET A 113 -11.94 4.41 -10.08
C MET A 113 -10.79 4.81 -11.00
N PHE A 114 -9.78 3.95 -11.06
CA PHE A 114 -8.60 4.00 -11.90
C PHE A 114 -8.55 2.82 -12.86
N GLN A 115 -7.68 2.93 -13.86
CA GLN A 115 -7.12 1.78 -14.55
C GLN A 115 -5.89 1.24 -13.82
N LEU A 116 -5.94 -0.02 -13.42
CA LEU A 116 -4.89 -0.75 -12.72
C LEU A 116 -4.31 -1.85 -13.62
N PHE A 117 -3.18 -2.43 -13.22
CA PHE A 117 -2.51 -3.52 -13.94
C PHE A 117 -2.25 -3.22 -15.42
N ALA A 118 -1.68 -2.04 -15.70
CA ALA A 118 -1.42 -1.55 -17.07
C ALA A 118 -2.70 -1.53 -17.95
N GLY A 119 -3.81 -1.07 -17.38
CA GLY A 119 -5.08 -0.91 -18.10
C GLY A 119 -5.96 -2.15 -18.15
N LYS A 120 -5.54 -3.28 -17.55
CA LYS A 120 -6.29 -4.54 -17.58
C LYS A 120 -7.47 -4.59 -16.59
N ALA A 121 -7.45 -3.75 -15.56
CA ALA A 121 -8.48 -3.75 -14.52
C ALA A 121 -8.98 -2.34 -14.20
N TYR A 122 -10.23 -2.26 -13.71
CA TYR A 122 -10.78 -1.08 -13.08
C TYR A 122 -10.80 -1.26 -11.56
N GLY A 123 -10.47 -0.23 -10.80
CA GLY A 123 -10.58 -0.30 -9.35
C GLY A 123 -9.97 0.87 -8.62
N HIS A 124 -9.71 0.72 -7.33
CA HIS A 124 -9.17 1.79 -6.52
C HIS A 124 -8.20 1.24 -5.46
N THR A 125 -7.31 2.10 -4.99
CA THR A 125 -6.40 1.81 -3.87
C THR A 125 -6.79 2.62 -2.64
N GLY A 126 -6.35 2.20 -1.46
CA GLY A 126 -6.59 2.93 -0.22
C GLY A 126 -5.38 2.87 0.70
N GLY A 127 -5.25 3.89 1.53
CA GLY A 127 -4.25 3.96 2.59
C GLY A 127 -4.67 4.99 3.63
N ILE A 128 -4.71 4.58 4.90
CA ILE A 128 -4.93 5.44 6.06
C ILE A 128 -4.27 4.77 7.26
N ASP A 129 -3.53 5.53 8.06
CA ASP A 129 -2.69 5.00 9.15
C ASP A 129 -1.82 3.83 8.64
N GLY A 130 -1.81 2.68 9.33
CA GLY A 130 -1.12 1.47 8.86
C GLY A 130 -1.93 0.58 7.89
N PHE A 131 -3.16 0.97 7.52
CA PHE A 131 -3.99 0.19 6.61
C PHE A 131 -3.64 0.45 5.15
N GLN A 132 -3.69 -0.61 4.32
CA GLN A 132 -3.62 -0.51 2.86
C GLN A 132 -4.64 -1.40 2.18
N THR A 133 -5.22 -0.90 1.09
CA THR A 133 -6.21 -1.62 0.29
C THR A 133 -5.91 -1.53 -1.20
N THR A 134 -6.28 -2.56 -1.94
CA THR A 134 -6.48 -2.52 -3.40
C THR A 134 -7.64 -3.43 -3.75
N ALA A 135 -8.63 -2.92 -4.47
CA ALA A 135 -9.74 -3.69 -5.03
C ALA A 135 -9.76 -3.48 -6.55
N SER A 136 -9.95 -4.55 -7.31
CA SER A 136 -9.81 -4.50 -8.77
C SER A 136 -10.72 -5.52 -9.46
N TYR A 137 -11.36 -5.07 -10.54
CA TYR A 137 -12.17 -5.87 -11.46
C TYR A 137 -11.48 -5.98 -12.81
N PHE A 138 -11.29 -7.20 -13.29
CA PHE A 138 -10.77 -7.54 -14.61
C PHE A 138 -11.93 -7.84 -15.55
N PRO A 139 -12.32 -6.91 -16.45
CA PRO A 139 -13.51 -7.08 -17.29
C PRO A 139 -13.40 -8.24 -18.27
N LYS A 140 -12.19 -8.58 -18.71
CA LYS A 140 -11.94 -9.65 -19.68
C LYS A 140 -12.43 -11.00 -19.19
N ASP A 141 -12.21 -11.28 -17.90
CA ASP A 141 -12.47 -12.60 -17.30
C ASP A 141 -13.48 -12.51 -16.13
N SER A 142 -14.18 -11.37 -15.99
CA SER A 142 -15.08 -11.06 -14.88
C SER A 142 -14.50 -11.40 -13.49
N THR A 143 -13.20 -11.21 -13.32
CA THR A 143 -12.46 -11.60 -12.12
C THR A 143 -12.30 -10.42 -11.17
N LEU A 144 -12.47 -10.68 -9.87
CA LEU A 144 -12.29 -9.70 -8.80
C LEU A 144 -11.16 -10.13 -7.87
N ILE A 145 -10.29 -9.19 -7.54
CA ILE A 145 -9.27 -9.37 -6.51
C ILE A 145 -9.33 -8.18 -5.56
N THR A 146 -9.34 -8.49 -4.26
CA THR A 146 -9.25 -7.50 -3.20
C THR A 146 -8.15 -7.91 -2.22
N TYR A 147 -7.28 -6.97 -1.92
CA TYR A 147 -6.25 -7.06 -0.90
C TYR A 147 -6.50 -5.97 0.15
N ILE A 148 -6.53 -6.34 1.42
CA ILE A 148 -6.56 -5.43 2.56
C ILE A 148 -5.51 -5.90 3.56
N SER A 149 -4.77 -4.97 4.13
CA SER A 149 -3.76 -5.23 5.15
C SER A 149 -3.77 -4.11 6.20
N ASN A 150 -3.45 -4.47 7.43
CA ASN A 150 -3.29 -3.58 8.58
C ASN A 150 -1.81 -3.43 9.00
N GLY A 151 -0.89 -3.76 8.10
CA GLY A 151 0.54 -3.71 8.31
C GLY A 151 1.28 -4.36 7.14
N VAL A 152 2.26 -3.65 6.57
CA VAL A 152 2.86 -4.04 5.28
C VAL A 152 4.33 -4.42 5.44
N VAL A 153 4.65 -5.68 5.14
CA VAL A 153 6.04 -6.19 5.06
C VAL A 153 6.50 -6.40 3.62
N MET A 154 5.56 -6.61 2.71
CA MET A 154 5.80 -6.93 1.31
C MET A 154 4.94 -6.01 0.45
N PRO A 155 5.45 -5.48 -0.69
CA PRO A 155 4.67 -4.61 -1.53
C PRO A 155 3.35 -5.27 -1.97
N LYS A 156 2.21 -4.59 -1.75
CA LYS A 156 0.88 -5.12 -2.13
C LYS A 156 0.76 -5.54 -3.58
N ARG A 157 1.54 -4.91 -4.48
CA ARG A 157 1.61 -5.27 -5.89
C ARG A 157 2.20 -6.66 -6.10
N GLU A 158 3.24 -7.04 -5.35
CA GLU A 158 3.83 -8.37 -5.46
C GLU A 158 2.85 -9.46 -5.02
N ILE A 159 2.11 -9.19 -3.93
CA ILE A 159 1.08 -10.12 -3.42
C ILE A 159 -0.03 -10.29 -4.45
N THR A 160 -0.58 -9.18 -4.94
CA THR A 160 -1.71 -9.20 -5.88
C THR A 160 -1.33 -9.78 -7.24
N VAL A 161 -0.14 -9.44 -7.78
CA VAL A 161 0.37 -10.04 -9.03
C VAL A 161 0.66 -11.53 -8.84
N GLY A 162 1.28 -11.94 -7.73
CA GLY A 162 1.52 -13.35 -7.43
C GLY A 162 0.22 -14.16 -7.33
N ALA A 163 -0.77 -13.64 -6.60
CA ALA A 163 -2.09 -14.26 -6.49
C ALA A 163 -2.78 -14.40 -7.86
N LEU A 164 -2.70 -13.39 -8.73
CA LEU A 164 -3.26 -13.45 -10.07
C LEU A 164 -2.52 -14.48 -10.95
N LYS A 165 -1.19 -14.54 -10.89
CA LYS A 165 -0.41 -15.56 -11.61
C LYS A 165 -0.84 -16.97 -11.22
N ILE A 166 -0.95 -17.23 -9.92
CA ILE A 166 -1.45 -18.53 -9.40
C ILE A 166 -2.86 -18.80 -9.90
N PHE A 167 -3.76 -17.80 -9.81
CA PHE A 167 -5.14 -17.93 -10.27
C PHE A 167 -5.26 -18.26 -11.76
N TYR A 168 -4.44 -17.64 -12.60
CA TYR A 168 -4.38 -17.89 -14.05
C TYR A 168 -3.50 -19.08 -14.44
N ASN A 169 -3.00 -19.85 -13.47
CA ASN A 169 -2.11 -21.00 -13.68
C ASN A 169 -0.84 -20.64 -14.48
N GLU A 170 -0.34 -19.41 -14.28
CA GLU A 170 0.96 -18.96 -14.74
C GLU A 170 2.07 -19.40 -13.79
N GLU A 171 3.30 -19.52 -14.29
CA GLU A 171 4.45 -19.86 -13.46
C GLU A 171 4.71 -18.76 -12.41
N TYR A 172 4.74 -19.18 -11.14
CA TYR A 172 5.02 -18.30 -10.01
C TYR A 172 5.75 -19.08 -8.91
N THR A 173 6.90 -18.53 -8.51
CA THR A 173 7.65 -19.02 -7.35
C THR A 173 7.22 -18.26 -6.12
N LEU A 174 6.75 -18.98 -5.09
CA LEU A 174 6.41 -18.37 -3.81
C LEU A 174 7.64 -17.69 -3.19
N PRO A 175 7.49 -16.51 -2.57
CA PRO A 175 8.59 -15.87 -1.88
C PRO A 175 9.06 -16.72 -0.70
N GLU A 176 10.37 -16.82 -0.51
CA GLU A 176 10.96 -17.41 0.68
C GLU A 176 11.17 -16.35 1.77
N PHE A 177 10.53 -16.55 2.93
CA PHE A 177 10.72 -15.69 4.09
C PHE A 177 11.84 -16.25 4.97
N LYS A 178 13.09 -15.98 4.59
CA LYS A 178 14.24 -16.29 5.44
C LYS A 178 14.41 -15.18 6.47
N PRO A 179 14.59 -15.51 7.76
CA PRO A 179 14.96 -14.48 8.72
C PRO A 179 16.28 -13.84 8.26
N GLY A 180 16.34 -12.51 8.28
CA GLY A 180 17.56 -11.79 7.99
C GLY A 180 18.74 -12.28 8.83
N LEU A 181 19.95 -12.11 8.30
CA LEU A 181 21.19 -12.42 9.01
C LEU A 181 21.23 -11.61 10.30
N LYS A 182 21.36 -12.29 11.44
CA LYS A 182 21.60 -11.65 12.72
C LYS A 182 23.06 -11.25 12.79
N LEU A 183 23.33 -9.96 12.58
CA LEU A 183 24.65 -9.36 12.67
C LEU A 183 24.88 -8.84 14.10
N LYS A 184 26.13 -8.83 14.55
CA LYS A 184 26.50 -8.11 15.77
C LYS A 184 26.64 -6.62 15.45
N SER A 185 26.55 -5.77 16.48
CA SER A 185 26.65 -4.32 16.27
C SER A 185 27.99 -3.92 15.69
N GLU A 186 29.07 -4.62 16.06
CA GLU A 186 30.44 -4.36 15.62
C GLU A 186 30.62 -4.70 14.13
N ASP A 187 29.93 -5.74 13.64
CA ASP A 187 29.97 -6.12 12.22
C ASP A 187 29.38 -5.04 11.32
N LEU A 188 28.57 -4.12 11.86
CA LEU A 188 27.94 -3.04 11.11
C LEU A 188 28.84 -1.82 10.92
N ASP A 189 29.89 -1.65 11.73
CA ASP A 189 30.72 -0.45 11.73
C ASP A 189 31.42 -0.20 10.39
N GLN A 190 31.73 -1.28 9.67
CA GLN A 190 32.34 -1.22 8.35
C GLN A 190 31.47 -0.52 7.28
N TYR A 191 30.14 -0.46 7.49
CA TYR A 191 29.18 0.12 6.53
C TYR A 191 28.79 1.57 6.86
N LEU A 192 29.20 2.09 8.02
CA LEU A 192 28.79 3.43 8.44
C LEU A 192 29.47 4.49 7.59
N GLY A 193 28.75 5.58 7.32
CA GLY A 193 29.26 6.72 6.58
C GLY A 193 28.22 7.41 5.71
N VAL A 194 28.67 8.41 4.98
CA VAL A 194 27.86 9.13 3.98
C VAL A 194 28.29 8.68 2.61
N TYR A 195 27.36 8.18 1.81
CA TYR A 195 27.60 7.68 0.46
C TYR A 195 26.99 8.64 -0.57
N CYS A 196 27.76 9.01 -1.59
CA CYS A 196 27.32 9.92 -2.64
C CYS A 196 27.85 9.50 -4.02
N SER A 197 27.28 10.05 -5.08
CA SER A 197 27.79 9.88 -6.45
C SER A 197 28.18 11.25 -7.00
N SER A 198 29.23 11.29 -7.82
CA SER A 198 29.61 12.49 -8.58
C SER A 198 28.52 12.95 -9.56
N THR A 199 27.57 12.07 -9.90
CA THR A 199 26.50 12.32 -10.88
C THR A 199 25.12 12.54 -10.26
N ASN A 200 24.95 12.28 -8.96
CA ASN A 200 23.67 12.43 -8.27
C ASN A 200 23.88 13.17 -6.94
N PRO A 201 23.27 14.37 -6.74
CA PRO A 201 23.47 15.15 -5.52
C PRO A 201 22.85 14.53 -4.26
N LEU A 202 22.06 13.45 -4.39
CA LEU A 202 21.44 12.78 -3.26
C LEU A 202 22.49 12.01 -2.43
N LYS A 203 22.81 12.51 -1.24
CA LYS A 203 23.63 11.79 -0.26
C LYS A 203 22.77 10.83 0.56
N ILE A 204 23.31 9.64 0.83
CA ILE A 204 22.71 8.61 1.68
C ILE A 204 23.60 8.43 2.90
N THR A 205 23.06 8.75 4.08
CA THR A 205 23.73 8.46 5.35
C THR A 205 23.36 7.06 5.79
N ILE A 206 24.38 6.24 6.07
CA ILE A 206 24.26 4.93 6.68
C ILE A 206 24.73 5.05 8.14
N SER A 207 23.79 4.85 9.06
CA SER A 207 24.03 4.79 10.50
C SER A 207 23.57 3.44 11.05
N LYS A 208 23.68 3.23 12.36
CA LYS A 208 23.14 2.04 13.03
C LYS A 208 22.35 2.42 14.28
N ASP A 209 21.32 1.63 14.55
CA ASP A 209 20.69 1.54 15.85
C ASP A 209 20.87 0.10 16.34
N SER A 210 21.70 -0.06 17.38
CA SER A 210 22.01 -1.36 17.96
C SER A 210 22.56 -2.35 16.92
N THR A 211 21.75 -3.32 16.48
CA THR A 211 22.13 -4.37 15.51
C THR A 211 21.47 -4.18 14.14
N VAL A 212 20.95 -2.99 13.84
CA VAL A 212 20.22 -2.69 12.61
C VAL A 212 20.87 -1.50 11.90
N LEU A 213 21.14 -1.64 10.60
CA LEU A 213 21.57 -0.51 9.77
C LEU A 213 20.38 0.37 9.42
N ILE A 214 20.63 1.68 9.42
CA ILE A 214 19.67 2.73 9.12
C ILE A 214 20.17 3.51 7.92
N ALA A 215 19.32 3.64 6.91
CA ALA A 215 19.58 4.49 5.76
C ALA A 215 18.72 5.74 5.82
N GLN A 216 19.32 6.87 5.45
CA GLN A 216 18.61 8.14 5.29
C GLN A 216 19.14 8.88 4.08
N ALA A 217 18.28 9.09 3.09
CA ALA A 217 18.55 10.02 2.00
C ALA A 217 18.32 11.46 2.46
N THR A 218 19.11 12.40 1.93
CA THR A 218 19.01 13.82 2.28
C THR A 218 17.59 14.35 2.07
N GLY A 219 16.97 14.91 3.13
CA GLY A 219 15.61 15.44 3.09
C GLY A 219 14.48 14.39 3.17
N GLN A 220 14.82 13.11 3.35
CA GLN A 220 13.84 12.03 3.49
C GLN A 220 13.85 11.44 4.92
N PRO A 221 12.76 10.80 5.35
CA PRO A 221 12.75 10.00 6.57
C PRO A 221 13.78 8.87 6.52
N SER A 222 14.32 8.48 7.67
CA SER A 222 15.17 7.30 7.78
C SER A 222 14.35 6.01 7.77
N PHE A 223 14.98 4.91 7.37
CA PHE A 223 14.37 3.58 7.39
C PHE A 223 15.41 2.50 7.72
N SER A 224 14.92 1.39 8.26
CA SER A 224 15.75 0.24 8.64
C SER A 224 16.02 -0.68 7.46
N LEU A 225 17.22 -1.24 7.45
CA LEU A 225 17.71 -2.16 6.43
C LEU A 225 17.78 -3.59 6.99
N GLU A 226 17.23 -4.55 6.26
CA GLU A 226 17.32 -5.97 6.59
C GLU A 226 18.54 -6.61 5.89
N ALA A 227 19.45 -7.21 6.66
CA ALA A 227 20.54 -8.01 6.11
C ALA A 227 20.01 -9.35 5.58
N TYR A 228 20.26 -9.68 4.31
CA TYR A 228 19.83 -10.96 3.73
C TYR A 228 21.00 -11.81 3.22
N GLU A 229 22.17 -11.20 3.06
CA GLU A 229 23.44 -11.85 2.74
C GLU A 229 24.58 -11.02 3.35
N LEU A 230 25.79 -11.57 3.47
CA LEU A 230 26.95 -10.79 3.91
C LEU A 230 27.13 -9.59 2.96
N HIS A 231 27.30 -8.39 3.54
CA HIS A 231 27.37 -7.10 2.83
C HIS A 231 26.13 -6.70 2.01
N LYS A 232 25.02 -7.46 2.05
CA LYS A 232 23.82 -7.13 1.28
C LYS A 232 22.60 -6.91 2.16
N PHE A 233 21.98 -5.75 1.96
CA PHE A 233 20.87 -5.27 2.73
C PHE A 233 19.71 -4.88 1.83
N LYS A 234 18.49 -4.92 2.34
CA LYS A 234 17.29 -4.58 1.57
C LYS A 234 16.28 -3.79 2.39
N PHE A 235 15.45 -3.04 1.68
CA PHE A 235 14.24 -2.43 2.17
C PHE A 235 13.12 -2.69 1.15
N ASP A 236 12.41 -3.81 1.36
CA ASP A 236 11.46 -4.36 0.38
C ASP A 236 10.29 -3.41 0.10
N GLN A 237 9.87 -2.60 1.08
CA GLN A 237 8.81 -1.60 0.90
C GLN A 237 9.11 -0.59 -0.22
N ALA A 238 10.39 -0.26 -0.42
CA ALA A 238 10.84 0.63 -1.50
C ALA A 238 11.49 -0.11 -2.68
N MET A 239 11.42 -1.45 -2.71
CA MET A 239 12.13 -2.31 -3.66
C MET A 239 13.62 -1.95 -3.75
N LEU A 240 14.21 -1.62 -2.60
CA LEU A 240 15.58 -1.12 -2.50
C LEU A 240 16.50 -2.25 -2.02
N LYS A 241 17.64 -2.39 -2.69
CA LYS A 241 18.74 -3.26 -2.26
C LYS A 241 20.04 -2.46 -2.23
N LEU A 242 20.82 -2.67 -1.17
CA LEU A 242 22.16 -2.12 -1.00
C LEU A 242 23.15 -3.27 -0.97
N GLU A 243 24.25 -3.10 -1.69
CA GLU A 243 25.37 -4.02 -1.71
C GLU A 243 26.63 -3.21 -1.36
N PHE A 244 27.21 -3.50 -0.21
CA PHE A 244 28.37 -2.80 0.31
C PHE A 244 29.66 -3.48 -0.15
N MET A 245 30.66 -2.67 -0.46
CA MET A 245 32.04 -3.09 -0.76
C MET A 245 32.97 -2.31 0.19
N PRO A 246 33.11 -2.76 1.45
CA PRO A 246 33.78 -1.99 2.51
C PRO A 246 35.25 -1.68 2.20
N GLU A 247 35.97 -2.66 1.62
CA GLU A 247 37.38 -2.52 1.21
C GLU A 247 37.59 -1.45 0.11
N GLU A 248 36.55 -1.17 -0.67
CA GLU A 248 36.57 -0.18 -1.75
C GLU A 248 35.90 1.14 -1.36
N ASN A 249 35.45 1.28 -0.10
CA ASN A 249 34.65 2.43 0.35
C ASN A 249 33.42 2.68 -0.53
N LYS A 250 32.77 1.62 -1.03
CA LYS A 250 31.74 1.70 -2.07
C LYS A 250 30.44 1.03 -1.64
N MET A 251 29.34 1.52 -2.20
CA MET A 251 28.01 0.95 -2.06
C MET A 251 27.28 1.01 -3.40
N ILE A 252 26.67 -0.10 -3.79
CA ILE A 252 25.77 -0.19 -4.93
C ILE A 252 24.33 -0.11 -4.44
N LEU A 253 23.59 0.89 -4.90
CA LEU A 253 22.15 1.06 -4.68
C LEU A 253 21.38 0.52 -5.89
N LYS A 254 20.54 -0.47 -5.67
CA LYS A 254 19.61 -1.03 -6.66
C LYS A 254 18.18 -0.65 -6.29
N GLN A 255 17.52 0.17 -7.11
CA GLN A 255 16.14 0.61 -6.87
C GLN A 255 15.39 0.83 -8.20
N GLY A 256 14.17 0.31 -8.31
CA GLY A 256 13.29 0.56 -9.46
C GLY A 256 13.84 0.06 -10.80
N GLY A 257 14.75 -0.92 -10.79
CA GLY A 257 15.44 -1.43 -11.97
C GLY A 257 16.70 -0.64 -12.36
N GLY A 258 17.00 0.47 -11.68
CA GLY A 258 18.27 1.18 -11.80
C GLY A 258 19.32 0.66 -10.82
N GLU A 259 20.59 0.85 -11.17
CA GLU A 259 21.75 0.53 -10.36
C GLU A 259 22.67 1.76 -10.31
N PHE A 260 23.00 2.17 -9.08
CA PHE A 260 23.74 3.41 -8.82
C PHE A 260 24.93 3.12 -7.93
N GLU A 261 26.11 3.49 -8.40
CA GLU A 261 27.34 3.41 -7.65
C GLU A 261 27.53 4.66 -6.79
N LEU A 262 27.79 4.43 -5.50
CA LEU A 262 28.02 5.47 -4.50
C LEU A 262 29.34 5.20 -3.77
N ILE A 263 30.09 6.26 -3.51
CA ILE A 263 31.37 6.23 -2.82
C ILE A 263 31.17 6.85 -1.43
N ARG A 264 31.78 6.25 -0.40
CA ARG A 264 31.81 6.77 0.96
C ARG A 264 32.69 8.02 1.00
N GLU A 265 32.14 9.12 1.51
CA GLU A 265 32.89 10.34 1.81
C GLU A 265 33.95 10.03 2.88
N GLU A 266 35.15 10.61 2.69
CA GLU A 266 36.25 10.54 3.66
C GLU A 266 35.92 11.26 4.97
#